data_AF-A0A3D2LGZ8-F1
#
_entry.id   AF-A0A3D2LGZ8-F1
#
_cell.length_a   1.000
_cell.length_b   1.000
_cell.length_c   1.000
_cell.angle_alpha   90.00
_cell.angle_beta   90.00
_cell.angle_gamma   90.00
#
_symmetry.space_group_name_H-M   'P 1'
#
loop_
_entity.id
_entity.type
_entity.pdbx_description
1 polymer ?
#
loop_
_entity_poly.entity_id
_entity_poly.type
_entity_poly.pdbx_seq_one_letter_code
_entity_poly.pdbx_strand_id
1 'polypeptide(L)'
;MVRQRASLVILEILGGLILVVLVLAGLLVFRLSSGPIELEMFRDDIEQGLTNSRNGRPVTVGDVFLEWSSEDKRVLVTGNDIKMLDSEGNVAAEAERARIVLSSSALVMGDVEVLGLDLVDGWINVAQADDGIWHIAGDPLPEIPVGEMPQNPSEWLERINAVLPQILVVLQEEKADISLERLSYEDFEMRVFASDRSPLFTLTESKGLLSVTEDGVDLSMSGSGVGAGLPAGLALDIDTSDLGSRMQASLAVAQWSLADLAARLGTDSEFLSGVPADITVEFDTSSAAGVEKIVVKANLAEG
;
A
#
# COMPACT_ATOMS: atom_id res chain seq x y z
N MET A 1 -6.39 -23.36 -57.29
CA MET A 1 -6.42 -21.89 -57.53
C MET A 1 -7.36 -21.09 -56.61
N VAL A 2 -8.13 -21.71 -55.69
CA VAL A 2 -9.08 -20.96 -54.81
C VAL A 2 -8.41 -20.32 -53.57
N ARG A 3 -7.34 -20.93 -53.03
CA ARG A 3 -6.65 -20.44 -51.82
C ARG A 3 -6.02 -19.05 -51.96
N GLN A 4 -5.49 -18.70 -53.13
CA GLN A 4 -4.83 -17.39 -53.35
C GLN A 4 -5.80 -16.21 -53.27
N ARG A 5 -7.06 -16.37 -53.70
CA ARG A 5 -8.06 -15.29 -53.62
C ARG A 5 -8.57 -15.09 -52.20
N ALA A 6 -8.73 -16.17 -51.43
CA ALA A 6 -9.13 -16.07 -50.02
C ALA A 6 -8.07 -15.36 -49.17
N SER A 7 -6.77 -15.67 -49.35
CA SER A 7 -5.70 -15.00 -48.62
C SER A 7 -5.60 -13.50 -48.92
N LEU A 8 -5.86 -13.08 -50.16
CA LEU A 8 -5.86 -11.67 -50.54
C LEU A 8 -7.01 -10.91 -49.87
N VAL A 9 -8.23 -11.47 -49.91
CA VAL A 9 -9.42 -10.87 -49.27
C VAL A 9 -9.26 -10.80 -47.76
N ILE A 10 -8.71 -11.85 -47.13
CA ILE A 10 -8.42 -11.84 -45.68
C ILE A 10 -7.40 -10.75 -45.35
N LEU A 11 -6.33 -10.60 -46.14
CA LEU A 11 -5.33 -9.57 -45.91
C LEU A 11 -5.89 -8.15 -46.08
N GLU A 12 -6.79 -7.95 -47.05
CA GLU A 12 -7.45 -6.66 -47.29
C GLU A 12 -8.42 -6.28 -46.17
N ILE A 13 -9.19 -7.25 -45.65
CA ILE A 13 -10.04 -7.05 -44.47
C ILE A 13 -9.21 -6.74 -43.23
N LEU A 14 -8.13 -7.50 -42.99
CA LEU A 14 -7.22 -7.24 -41.87
C LEU A 14 -6.55 -5.88 -41.99
N GLY A 15 -6.07 -5.52 -43.18
CA GLY A 15 -5.48 -4.21 -43.45
C GLY A 15 -6.48 -3.07 -43.23
N GLY A 16 -7.71 -3.22 -43.69
CA GLY A 16 -8.79 -2.27 -43.44
C GLY A 16 -9.12 -2.14 -41.95
N LEU A 17 -9.19 -3.25 -41.22
CA LEU A 17 -9.45 -3.26 -39.78
C LEU A 17 -8.32 -2.55 -39.01
N ILE A 18 -7.07 -2.85 -39.33
CA ILE A 18 -5.90 -2.19 -38.74
C ILE A 18 -5.95 -0.69 -39.01
N LEU A 19 -6.29 -0.27 -40.23
CA LEU A 19 -6.42 1.15 -40.56
C LEU A 19 -7.50 1.83 -39.72
N VAL A 20 -8.66 1.19 -39.54
CA VAL A 20 -9.74 1.73 -38.68
C VAL A 20 -9.26 1.87 -37.24
N VAL A 21 -8.60 0.86 -36.68
CA VAL A 21 -8.05 0.91 -35.31
C VAL A 21 -7.04 2.06 -35.17
N LEU A 22 -6.14 2.24 -36.13
CA LEU A 22 -5.17 3.33 -36.11
C LEU A 22 -5.82 4.71 -36.18
N VAL A 23 -6.88 4.87 -36.98
CA VAL A 23 -7.64 6.13 -37.04
C VAL A 23 -8.35 6.40 -35.72
N LEU A 24 -9.01 5.41 -35.13
CA LEU A 24 -9.67 5.55 -33.83
C LEU A 24 -8.66 5.88 -32.72
N ALA A 25 -7.51 5.21 -32.70
CA ALA A 25 -6.44 5.50 -31.76
C ALA A 25 -5.90 6.93 -31.93
N GLY A 26 -5.70 7.38 -33.17
CA GLY A 26 -5.29 8.76 -33.46
C GLY A 26 -6.31 9.80 -32.99
N LEU A 27 -7.61 9.54 -33.20
CA LEU A 27 -8.69 10.39 -32.71
C LEU A 27 -8.74 10.42 -31.18
N LEU A 28 -8.55 9.26 -30.53
CA LEU A 28 -8.51 9.16 -29.07
C LEU A 28 -7.35 9.98 -28.50
N VAL A 29 -6.14 9.82 -29.04
CA VAL A 29 -4.96 10.61 -28.62
C VAL A 29 -5.21 12.10 -28.82
N PHE A 30 -5.80 12.51 -29.94
CA PHE A 30 -6.15 13.91 -30.20
C PHE A 30 -7.20 14.45 -29.22
N ARG A 31 -8.20 13.63 -28.87
CA ARG A 31 -9.23 14.01 -27.89
C ARG A 31 -8.64 14.14 -26.49
N LEU A 32 -7.78 13.20 -26.08
CA LEU A 32 -7.09 13.21 -24.79
C LEU A 32 -6.07 14.35 -24.68
N SER A 33 -5.40 14.71 -25.77
CA SER A 33 -4.52 15.90 -25.78
C SER A 33 -5.27 17.22 -25.59
N SER A 34 -6.59 17.20 -25.79
CA SER A 34 -7.47 18.36 -25.59
C SER A 34 -8.07 18.41 -24.17
N GLY A 35 -7.86 17.36 -23.35
CA GLY A 35 -8.35 17.26 -21.98
C GLY A 35 -8.88 15.86 -21.63
N PRO A 36 -9.13 15.60 -20.35
CA PRO A 36 -9.68 14.32 -19.87
C PRO A 36 -10.99 13.94 -20.57
N ILE A 37 -11.26 12.63 -20.59
CA ILE A 37 -12.55 12.06 -21.01
C ILE A 37 -13.17 11.41 -19.80
N GLU A 38 -14.36 11.85 -19.40
CA GLU A 38 -15.14 11.20 -18.35
C GLU A 38 -15.53 9.78 -18.78
N LEU A 39 -15.31 8.83 -17.88
CA LEU A 39 -15.61 7.41 -18.04
C LEU A 39 -16.79 6.99 -17.15
N GLU A 40 -17.80 7.85 -17.01
CA GLU A 40 -18.93 7.64 -16.09
C GLU A 40 -19.66 6.31 -16.36
N MET A 41 -19.75 5.88 -17.62
CA MET A 41 -20.35 4.59 -18.00
C MET A 41 -19.58 3.34 -17.50
N PHE A 42 -18.31 3.51 -17.11
CA PHE A 42 -17.44 2.43 -16.60
C PHE A 42 -17.17 2.58 -15.10
N ARG A 43 -17.78 3.57 -14.44
CA ARG A 43 -17.57 3.82 -13.01
C ARG A 43 -17.89 2.57 -12.19
N ASP A 44 -19.06 1.96 -12.42
CA ASP A 44 -19.50 0.78 -11.67
C ASP A 44 -18.53 -0.40 -11.86
N ASP A 45 -17.99 -0.60 -13.06
CA ASP A 45 -17.01 -1.65 -13.34
C ASP A 45 -15.68 -1.38 -12.62
N ILE A 46 -15.27 -0.12 -12.54
CA ILE A 46 -14.06 0.32 -11.81
C ILE A 46 -14.26 0.16 -10.30
N GLU A 47 -15.40 0.60 -9.75
CA GLU A 47 -15.75 0.40 -8.34
C GLU A 47 -15.77 -1.09 -7.98
N GLN A 48 -16.32 -1.94 -8.85
CA GLN A 48 -16.31 -3.38 -8.68
C GLN A 48 -14.89 -3.96 -8.76
N GLY A 49 -14.05 -3.52 -9.70
CA GLY A 49 -12.66 -3.93 -9.80
C GLY A 49 -11.84 -3.57 -8.56
N LEU A 50 -12.03 -2.35 -8.03
CA LEU A 50 -11.42 -1.90 -6.78
C LEU A 50 -11.92 -2.71 -5.57
N THR A 51 -13.22 -2.95 -5.50
CA THR A 51 -13.85 -3.79 -4.46
C THR A 51 -13.31 -5.21 -4.49
N ASN A 52 -13.11 -5.79 -5.67
CA ASN A 52 -12.52 -7.12 -5.84
C ASN A 52 -11.07 -7.16 -5.36
N SER A 53 -10.27 -6.11 -5.66
CA SER A 53 -8.89 -6.01 -5.18
C SER A 53 -8.78 -5.92 -3.65
N ARG A 54 -9.89 -5.60 -2.96
CA ARG A 54 -10.03 -5.59 -1.51
C ARG A 54 -10.84 -6.77 -0.96
N ASN A 55 -10.79 -7.93 -1.64
CA ASN A 55 -11.51 -9.14 -1.22
C ASN A 55 -13.01 -8.91 -0.99
N GLY A 56 -13.63 -8.09 -1.84
CA GLY A 56 -15.07 -7.79 -1.80
C GLY A 56 -15.48 -6.64 -0.88
N ARG A 57 -14.53 -5.93 -0.23
CA ARG A 57 -14.85 -4.78 0.62
C ARG A 57 -15.14 -3.55 -0.24
N PRO A 58 -16.29 -2.86 -0.02
CA PRO A 58 -16.73 -1.85 -0.96
C PRO A 58 -15.75 -0.68 -1.11
N VAL A 59 -15.62 -0.23 -2.35
CA VAL A 59 -14.95 1.02 -2.72
C VAL A 59 -15.89 1.82 -3.60
N THR A 60 -16.04 3.11 -3.30
CA THR A 60 -16.79 4.04 -4.16
C THR A 60 -15.83 5.06 -4.75
N VAL A 61 -16.10 5.50 -5.97
CA VAL A 61 -15.27 6.49 -6.69
C VAL A 61 -16.18 7.58 -7.20
N GLY A 62 -15.95 8.84 -6.83
CA GLY A 62 -16.80 9.97 -7.25
C GLY A 62 -16.90 10.11 -8.76
N ASP A 63 -15.75 10.29 -9.41
CA ASP A 63 -15.63 10.47 -10.86
C ASP A 63 -14.46 9.64 -11.40
N VAL A 64 -14.58 9.14 -12.63
CA VAL A 64 -13.51 8.38 -13.32
C VAL A 64 -13.20 9.05 -14.64
N PHE A 65 -11.92 9.20 -14.96
CA PHE A 65 -11.45 9.82 -16.20
C PHE A 65 -10.42 8.94 -16.91
N LEU A 66 -10.38 9.10 -18.22
CA LEU A 66 -9.28 8.68 -19.07
C LEU A 66 -8.44 9.91 -19.40
N GLU A 67 -7.15 9.83 -19.13
CA GLU A 67 -6.24 10.97 -19.24
C GLU A 67 -4.96 10.60 -19.96
N TRP A 68 -4.35 11.58 -20.65
CA TRP A 68 -3.01 11.42 -21.20
C TRP A 68 -1.97 11.92 -20.19
N SER A 69 -1.10 11.02 -19.72
CA SER A 69 0.07 11.41 -18.92
C SER A 69 1.22 11.79 -19.83
N SER A 70 1.62 13.06 -19.78
CA SER A 70 2.79 13.56 -20.51
C SER A 70 4.10 13.01 -19.97
N GLU A 71 4.15 12.74 -18.67
CA GLU A 71 5.30 12.19 -17.96
C GLU A 71 5.54 10.74 -18.40
N ASP A 72 4.50 9.93 -18.33
CA ASP A 72 4.55 8.50 -18.65
C ASP A 72 4.41 8.19 -20.14
N LYS A 73 4.02 9.19 -20.94
CA LYS A 73 3.71 9.07 -22.38
C LYS A 73 2.70 7.95 -22.67
N ARG A 74 1.71 7.80 -21.80
CA ARG A 74 0.67 6.77 -21.91
C ARG A 74 -0.67 7.30 -21.43
N VAL A 75 -1.73 6.60 -21.82
CA VAL A 75 -3.08 6.84 -21.32
C VAL A 75 -3.20 6.20 -19.93
N LEU A 76 -3.80 6.92 -18.99
CA LEU A 76 -4.06 6.49 -17.62
C LEU A 76 -5.56 6.54 -17.31
N VAL A 77 -5.99 5.72 -16.37
CA VAL A 77 -7.29 5.86 -15.72
C VAL A 77 -7.06 6.56 -14.39
N THR A 78 -7.82 7.61 -14.13
CA THR A 78 -7.78 8.37 -12.88
C THR A 78 -9.15 8.37 -12.24
N GLY A 79 -9.19 8.28 -10.92
CA GLY A 79 -10.40 8.43 -10.11
C GLY A 79 -10.28 9.67 -9.22
N ASN A 80 -11.41 10.30 -8.92
CA ASN A 80 -11.50 11.33 -7.89
C ASN A 80 -12.45 10.88 -6.78
N ASP A 81 -12.23 11.39 -5.57
CA ASP A 81 -13.11 11.23 -4.41
C ASP A 81 -13.32 9.73 -4.08
N ILE A 82 -12.21 9.00 -3.95
CA ILE A 82 -12.18 7.56 -3.68
C ILE A 82 -12.43 7.34 -2.20
N LYS A 83 -13.39 6.47 -1.87
CA LYS A 83 -13.72 6.13 -0.49
C LYS A 83 -13.71 4.63 -0.32
N MET A 84 -12.89 4.17 0.62
CA MET A 84 -12.78 2.78 1.04
C MET A 84 -13.66 2.57 2.25
N LEU A 85 -14.60 1.65 2.14
CA LEU A 85 -15.54 1.36 3.22
C LEU A 85 -15.08 0.16 4.03
N ASP A 86 -15.38 0.17 5.33
CA ASP A 86 -15.29 -0.99 6.19
C ASP A 86 -16.47 -1.95 5.97
N SER A 87 -16.50 -3.07 6.70
CA SER A 87 -17.58 -4.06 6.63
C SER A 87 -18.93 -3.55 7.15
N GLU A 88 -18.96 -2.46 7.91
CA GLU A 88 -20.18 -1.82 8.43
C GLU A 88 -20.70 -0.74 7.46
N GLY A 89 -19.95 -0.41 6.40
CA GLY A 89 -20.28 0.64 5.45
C GLY A 89 -19.86 2.04 5.90
N ASN A 90 -18.99 2.17 6.91
CA ASN A 90 -18.38 3.45 7.25
C ASN A 90 -17.15 3.70 6.38
N VAL A 91 -16.85 4.97 6.10
CA VAL A 91 -15.61 5.33 5.41
C VAL A 91 -14.43 5.08 6.36
N ALA A 92 -13.47 4.27 5.91
CA ALA A 92 -12.28 3.89 6.66
C ALA A 92 -10.98 4.35 6.01
N ALA A 93 -11.02 4.77 4.74
CA ALA A 93 -10.02 5.62 4.12
C ALA A 93 -10.66 6.44 2.99
N GLU A 94 -10.05 7.58 2.66
CA GLU A 94 -10.41 8.34 1.47
C GLU A 94 -9.19 8.96 0.81
N ALA A 95 -9.29 9.21 -0.50
CA ALA A 95 -8.30 9.89 -1.30
C ALA A 95 -9.00 10.86 -2.25
N GLU A 96 -8.47 12.07 -2.40
CA GLU A 96 -8.98 13.05 -3.36
C GLU A 96 -8.77 12.54 -4.78
N ARG A 97 -7.62 11.91 -5.05
CA ARG A 97 -7.26 11.40 -6.37
C ARG A 97 -6.62 10.02 -6.30
N ALA A 98 -6.89 9.21 -7.32
CA ALA A 98 -6.23 7.93 -7.54
C ALA A 98 -5.81 7.81 -9.00
N ARG A 99 -4.61 7.32 -9.25
CA ARG A 99 -4.24 6.70 -10.52
C ARG A 99 -4.53 5.21 -10.43
N ILE A 100 -5.25 4.67 -11.41
CA ILE A 100 -5.69 3.28 -11.43
C ILE A 100 -5.00 2.57 -12.59
N VAL A 101 -4.27 1.50 -12.28
CA VAL A 101 -3.62 0.64 -13.26
C VAL A 101 -4.49 -0.59 -13.48
N LEU A 102 -4.88 -0.82 -14.73
CA LEU A 102 -5.77 -1.91 -15.12
C LEU A 102 -5.04 -2.99 -15.92
N SER A 103 -5.47 -4.23 -15.74
CA SER A 103 -5.01 -5.39 -16.50
C SER A 103 -5.42 -5.29 -17.97
N SER A 104 -4.44 -5.09 -18.86
CA SER A 104 -4.70 -4.98 -20.31
C SER A 104 -5.27 -6.28 -20.89
N SER A 105 -4.87 -7.43 -20.35
CA SER A 105 -5.44 -8.73 -20.72
C SER A 105 -6.89 -8.83 -20.29
N ALA A 106 -7.23 -8.49 -19.05
CA ALA A 106 -8.62 -8.52 -18.57
C ALA A 106 -9.53 -7.62 -19.42
N LEU A 107 -9.05 -6.41 -19.76
CA LEU A 107 -9.81 -5.47 -20.60
C LEU A 107 -10.13 -6.04 -22.00
N VAL A 108 -9.21 -6.80 -22.61
CA VAL A 108 -9.46 -7.47 -23.91
C VAL A 108 -10.53 -8.56 -23.78
N MET A 109 -10.62 -9.18 -22.59
CA MET A 109 -11.63 -10.19 -22.26
C MET A 109 -12.97 -9.54 -21.84
N GLY A 110 -12.99 -8.22 -21.61
CA GLY A 110 -14.18 -7.47 -21.19
C GLY A 110 -14.32 -7.34 -19.67
N ASP A 111 -13.28 -7.67 -18.92
CA ASP A 111 -13.23 -7.58 -17.46
C ASP A 111 -12.41 -6.38 -16.99
N VAL A 112 -12.75 -5.83 -15.83
CA VAL A 112 -11.99 -4.77 -15.16
C VAL A 112 -11.29 -5.34 -13.95
N GLU A 113 -9.98 -5.50 -14.06
CA GLU A 113 -9.10 -5.97 -13.00
C GLU A 113 -8.08 -4.88 -12.68
N VAL A 114 -8.00 -4.51 -11.40
CA VAL A 114 -7.10 -3.48 -10.90
C VAL A 114 -5.80 -4.14 -10.46
N LEU A 115 -4.71 -3.77 -11.14
CA LEU A 115 -3.34 -4.22 -10.83
C LEU A 115 -2.60 -3.24 -9.93
N GLY A 116 -2.98 -1.97 -9.93
CA GLY A 116 -2.33 -1.01 -9.06
C GLY A 116 -3.06 0.29 -8.82
N LEU A 117 -2.68 0.95 -7.74
CA LEU A 117 -3.25 2.20 -7.28
C LEU A 117 -2.17 3.15 -6.80
N ASP A 118 -2.20 4.40 -7.25
CA ASP A 118 -1.42 5.49 -6.65
C ASP A 118 -2.39 6.55 -6.13
N LEU A 119 -2.51 6.67 -4.81
CA LEU A 119 -3.46 7.55 -4.13
C LEU A 119 -2.77 8.86 -3.73
N VAL A 120 -3.46 9.98 -3.82
CA VAL A 120 -2.91 11.29 -3.47
C VAL A 120 -3.93 12.07 -2.67
N ASP A 121 -3.43 12.77 -1.65
CA ASP A 121 -4.19 13.68 -0.78
C ASP A 121 -5.37 12.97 -0.09
N GLY A 122 -5.14 12.44 1.12
CA GLY A 122 -6.17 11.62 1.75
C GLY A 122 -5.94 11.33 3.22
N TRP A 123 -6.73 10.39 3.74
CA TRP A 123 -6.50 9.84 5.06
C TRP A 123 -6.83 8.36 5.11
N ILE A 124 -6.21 7.68 6.07
CA ILE A 124 -6.41 6.26 6.32
C ILE A 124 -6.54 6.01 7.82
N ASN A 125 -7.56 5.23 8.20
CA ASN A 125 -7.71 4.79 9.58
C ASN A 125 -6.96 3.47 9.79
N VAL A 126 -6.23 3.40 10.89
CA VAL A 126 -5.69 2.16 11.45
C VAL A 126 -6.36 1.98 12.82
N ALA A 127 -7.19 0.96 12.99
CA ALA A 127 -7.96 0.78 14.20
C ALA A 127 -7.79 -0.62 14.75
N GLN A 128 -7.55 -0.74 16.05
CA GLN A 128 -7.66 -2.01 16.74
C GLN A 128 -9.14 -2.39 16.86
N ALA A 129 -9.52 -3.60 16.45
CA ALA A 129 -10.82 -4.19 16.76
C ALA A 129 -10.77 -4.94 18.10
N ASP A 130 -11.92 -5.47 18.52
CA ASP A 130 -11.95 -6.43 19.61
C ASP A 130 -11.18 -7.71 19.18
N ASP A 131 -10.48 -8.34 20.12
CA ASP A 131 -9.80 -9.64 19.93
C ASP A 131 -8.40 -9.61 19.28
N GLY A 132 -7.74 -8.44 19.19
CA GLY A 132 -6.34 -8.35 18.73
C GLY A 132 -6.18 -8.25 17.21
N ILE A 133 -7.29 -8.16 16.49
CA ILE A 133 -7.32 -7.87 15.05
C ILE A 133 -7.13 -6.36 14.87
N TRP A 134 -6.29 -5.98 13.93
CA TRP A 134 -6.14 -4.59 13.50
C TRP A 134 -6.75 -4.43 12.13
N HIS A 135 -7.38 -3.29 11.88
CA HIS A 135 -7.89 -2.91 10.57
C HIS A 135 -7.08 -1.74 10.01
N ILE A 136 -6.75 -1.79 8.73
CA ILE A 136 -6.16 -0.71 7.95
C ILE A 136 -7.09 -0.38 6.78
N ALA A 137 -7.54 0.86 6.65
CA ALA A 137 -8.60 1.24 5.68
C ALA A 137 -9.88 0.39 5.78
N GLY A 138 -10.13 -0.27 6.91
CA GLY A 138 -11.25 -1.22 7.09
C GLY A 138 -10.92 -2.66 6.69
N ASP A 139 -9.75 -2.93 6.11
CA ASP A 139 -9.23 -4.27 5.81
C ASP A 139 -8.57 -4.87 7.06
N PRO A 140 -8.92 -6.09 7.49
CA PRO A 140 -8.29 -6.73 8.62
C PRO A 140 -6.87 -7.14 8.23
N LEU A 141 -5.93 -6.83 9.11
CA LEU A 141 -4.60 -7.42 9.11
C LEU A 141 -4.69 -8.86 9.63
N PRO A 142 -3.72 -9.72 9.25
CA PRO A 142 -3.58 -11.04 9.87
C PRO A 142 -3.61 -10.94 11.40
N GLU A 143 -4.24 -11.93 12.04
CA GLU A 143 -4.29 -11.99 13.51
C GLU A 143 -2.87 -11.93 14.07
N ILE A 144 -2.57 -10.87 14.81
CA ILE A 144 -1.30 -10.75 15.52
C ILE A 144 -1.49 -11.46 16.85
N PRO A 145 -0.73 -12.55 17.15
CA PRO A 145 -0.90 -13.30 18.38
C PRO A 145 -0.91 -12.39 19.61
N VAL A 146 -2.01 -12.40 20.37
CA VAL A 146 -2.14 -11.62 21.60
C VAL A 146 -1.24 -12.24 22.66
N GLY A 147 -0.50 -11.39 23.36
CA GLY A 147 0.41 -11.81 24.42
C GLY A 147 0.68 -10.66 25.36
N GLU A 148 1.23 -10.97 26.53
CA GLU A 148 1.58 -9.96 27.53
C GLU A 148 2.50 -8.90 26.93
N MET A 149 2.31 -7.64 27.35
CA MET A 149 3.14 -6.52 26.92
C MET A 149 4.57 -6.76 27.43
N PRO A 150 5.58 -6.88 26.54
CA PRO A 150 6.95 -7.13 26.97
C PRO A 150 7.47 -6.01 27.87
N GLN A 151 8.08 -6.39 29.00
CA GLN A 151 8.58 -5.46 30.02
C GLN A 151 10.09 -5.23 29.91
N ASN A 152 10.81 -6.07 29.17
CA ASN A 152 12.26 -5.98 29.00
C ASN A 152 12.69 -6.38 27.59
N PRO A 153 13.92 -6.03 27.17
CA PRO A 153 14.41 -6.32 25.82
C PRO A 153 14.41 -7.81 25.44
N SER A 154 14.58 -8.71 26.41
CA SER A 154 14.56 -10.16 26.15
C SER A 154 13.16 -10.65 25.79
N GLU A 155 12.14 -10.20 26.53
CA GLU A 155 10.73 -10.50 26.21
C GLU A 155 10.31 -9.91 24.87
N TRP A 156 10.82 -8.72 24.51
CA TRP A 156 10.59 -8.14 23.19
C TRP A 156 11.15 -9.04 22.08
N LEU A 157 12.37 -9.56 22.25
CA LEU A 157 12.99 -10.47 21.29
C LEU A 157 12.23 -11.80 21.18
N GLU A 158 11.77 -12.35 22.30
CA GLU A 158 10.95 -13.56 22.31
C GLU A 158 9.63 -13.34 21.56
N ARG A 159 8.96 -12.20 21.79
CA ARG A 159 7.72 -11.84 21.11
C ARG A 159 7.94 -11.69 19.61
N ILE A 160 9.00 -11.00 19.19
CA ILE A 160 9.33 -10.83 17.76
C ILE A 160 9.60 -12.20 17.11
N ASN A 161 10.36 -13.07 17.76
CA ASN A 161 10.63 -14.44 17.29
C ASN A 161 9.38 -15.32 17.22
N ALA A 162 8.37 -15.06 18.05
CA ALA A 162 7.11 -15.78 17.99
C ALA A 162 6.22 -15.27 16.84
N VAL A 163 6.20 -13.96 16.60
CA VAL A 163 5.24 -13.31 15.69
C VAL A 163 5.75 -13.25 14.25
N LEU A 164 6.97 -12.79 14.00
CA LEU A 164 7.44 -12.53 12.64
C LEU A 164 7.48 -13.78 11.74
N PRO A 165 7.95 -14.96 12.20
CA PRO A 165 7.94 -16.16 11.37
C PRO A 165 6.53 -16.59 10.97
N GLN A 166 5.53 -16.39 11.84
CA GLN A 166 4.12 -16.70 11.51
C GLN A 166 3.58 -15.76 10.44
N ILE A 167 3.90 -14.46 10.54
CA ILE A 167 3.54 -13.48 9.51
C ILE A 167 4.15 -13.88 8.16
N LEU A 168 5.40 -14.35 8.13
CA LEU A 168 6.01 -14.81 6.87
C LEU A 168 5.28 -16.00 6.26
N VAL A 169 4.88 -16.97 7.07
CA VAL A 169 4.08 -18.12 6.58
C VAL A 169 2.74 -17.65 6.00
N VAL A 170 2.04 -16.75 6.70
CA VAL A 170 0.76 -16.20 6.21
C VAL A 170 0.95 -15.42 4.91
N LEU A 171 1.98 -14.57 4.82
CA LEU A 171 2.28 -13.82 3.60
C LEU A 171 2.59 -14.75 2.41
N GLN A 172 3.23 -15.89 2.66
CA GLN A 172 3.49 -16.89 1.61
C GLN A 172 2.22 -17.58 1.13
N GLU A 173 1.27 -17.86 2.03
CA GLU A 173 0.00 -18.52 1.70
C GLU A 173 -0.97 -17.57 0.97
N GLU A 174 -1.07 -16.32 1.42
CA GLU A 174 -2.04 -15.32 0.91
C GLU A 174 -1.58 -14.64 -0.39
N LYS A 175 -0.28 -14.68 -0.73
CA LYS A 175 0.27 -14.03 -1.93
C LYS A 175 -0.42 -14.46 -3.23
N ALA A 176 -0.91 -15.69 -3.30
CA ALA A 176 -1.56 -16.23 -4.50
C ALA A 176 -2.89 -15.55 -4.85
N ASP A 177 -3.55 -14.91 -3.88
CA ASP A 177 -4.90 -14.38 -4.02
C ASP A 177 -4.94 -12.84 -4.17
N ILE A 178 -3.78 -12.17 -4.10
CA ILE A 178 -3.68 -10.71 -4.23
C ILE A 178 -3.58 -10.33 -5.71
N SER A 179 -4.63 -9.71 -6.27
CA SER A 179 -4.61 -9.17 -7.64
C SER A 179 -3.83 -7.86 -7.78
N LEU A 180 -3.59 -7.16 -6.66
CA LEU A 180 -2.93 -5.86 -6.61
C LEU A 180 -1.41 -6.03 -6.56
N GLU A 181 -0.74 -5.67 -7.65
CA GLU A 181 0.72 -5.70 -7.78
C GLU A 181 1.38 -4.48 -7.12
N ARG A 182 0.69 -3.33 -7.08
CA ARG A 182 1.24 -2.08 -6.54
C ARG A 182 0.19 -1.21 -5.87
N LEU A 183 0.49 -0.71 -4.69
CA LEU A 183 -0.29 0.31 -4.01
C LEU A 183 0.66 1.39 -3.50
N SER A 184 0.45 2.65 -3.88
CA SER A 184 1.15 3.77 -3.28
C SER A 184 0.17 4.82 -2.79
N TYR A 185 0.63 5.61 -1.83
CA TYR A 185 -0.07 6.80 -1.39
C TYR A 185 0.92 7.91 -1.06
N GLU A 186 0.49 9.16 -1.24
CA GLU A 186 1.27 10.36 -0.95
C GLU A 186 0.37 11.44 -0.35
N ASP A 187 0.94 12.21 0.59
CA ASP A 187 0.25 13.28 1.33
C ASP A 187 -0.99 12.81 2.13
N PHE A 188 -0.83 11.68 2.83
CA PHE A 188 -1.90 11.11 3.66
C PHE A 188 -1.78 11.50 5.13
N GLU A 189 -2.94 11.65 5.79
CA GLU A 189 -3.07 11.57 7.24
C GLU A 189 -3.38 10.13 7.67
N MET A 190 -2.47 9.48 8.38
CA MET A 190 -2.72 8.19 9.01
C MET A 190 -3.19 8.38 10.44
N ARG A 191 -4.40 7.91 10.73
CA ARG A 191 -5.07 8.11 12.02
C ARG A 191 -5.20 6.79 12.73
N VAL A 192 -4.54 6.65 13.88
CA VAL A 192 -4.48 5.40 14.62
C VAL A 192 -5.39 5.46 15.84
N PHE A 193 -6.26 4.47 15.99
CA PHE A 193 -7.26 4.40 17.06
C PHE A 193 -7.12 3.10 17.86
N ALA A 194 -7.39 3.19 19.16
CA ALA A 194 -7.53 2.04 20.04
C ALA A 194 -8.89 1.34 19.85
N SER A 195 -9.09 0.21 20.51
CA SER A 195 -10.34 -0.56 20.43
C SER A 195 -11.57 0.20 20.92
N ASP A 196 -11.41 1.11 21.87
CA ASP A 196 -12.47 2.00 22.34
C ASP A 196 -12.70 3.23 21.43
N ARG A 197 -12.07 3.25 20.25
CA ARG A 197 -12.04 4.35 19.28
C ARG A 197 -11.40 5.64 19.79
N SER A 198 -10.66 5.59 20.90
CA SER A 198 -9.84 6.71 21.31
C SER A 198 -8.66 6.91 20.34
N PRO A 199 -8.33 8.15 19.95
CA PRO A 199 -7.17 8.40 19.09
C PRO A 199 -5.88 8.10 19.85
N LEU A 200 -5.03 7.25 19.27
CA LEU A 200 -3.71 6.91 19.79
C LEU A 200 -2.65 7.88 19.28
N PHE A 201 -2.56 8.03 17.96
CA PHE A 201 -1.65 8.98 17.31
C PHE A 201 -2.07 9.26 15.87
N THR A 202 -1.52 10.33 15.32
CA THR A 202 -1.66 10.71 13.91
C THR A 202 -0.29 10.88 13.28
N LEU A 203 -0.11 10.34 12.08
CA LEU A 203 1.01 10.67 11.20
C LEU A 203 0.50 11.53 10.04
N THR A 204 1.16 12.64 9.77
CA THR A 204 0.87 13.52 8.63
C THR A 204 1.97 13.44 7.59
N GLU A 205 1.72 14.01 6.41
CA GLU A 205 2.67 13.99 5.27
C GLU A 205 3.15 12.56 5.00
N SER A 206 2.23 11.60 5.19
CA SER A 206 2.58 10.21 5.10
C SER A 206 2.57 9.76 3.65
N LYS A 207 3.57 8.96 3.31
CA LYS A 207 3.70 8.32 2.01
C LYS A 207 4.02 6.85 2.22
N GLY A 208 3.53 6.02 1.32
CA GLY A 208 3.81 4.60 1.37
C GLY A 208 3.78 3.98 -0.01
N LEU A 209 4.44 2.84 -0.12
CA LEU A 209 4.48 2.02 -1.30
C LEU A 209 4.51 0.56 -0.86
N LEU A 210 3.54 -0.20 -1.34
CA LEU A 210 3.50 -1.65 -1.36
C LEU A 210 3.69 -2.11 -2.81
N SER A 211 4.60 -3.06 -3.02
CA SER A 211 4.81 -3.73 -4.30
C SER A 211 4.86 -5.23 -4.06
N VAL A 212 4.07 -5.99 -4.81
CA VAL A 212 4.08 -7.45 -4.80
C VAL A 212 4.80 -7.91 -6.07
N THR A 213 5.84 -8.72 -5.90
CA THR A 213 6.64 -9.27 -7.01
C THR A 213 6.52 -10.79 -7.02
N GLU A 214 7.14 -11.49 -7.97
CA GLU A 214 7.20 -12.96 -7.91
C GLU A 214 8.03 -13.46 -6.72
N ASP A 215 9.07 -12.74 -6.34
CA ASP A 215 10.02 -13.12 -5.29
C ASP A 215 9.54 -12.77 -3.87
N GLY A 216 8.71 -11.74 -3.72
CA GLY A 216 8.24 -11.31 -2.40
C GLY A 216 7.29 -10.12 -2.45
N VAL A 217 7.37 -9.33 -1.38
CA VAL A 217 6.60 -8.13 -1.09
C VAL A 217 7.57 -7.09 -0.55
N ASP A 218 7.51 -5.91 -1.14
CA ASP A 218 8.21 -4.71 -0.70
C ASP A 218 7.19 -3.73 -0.13
N LEU A 219 7.40 -3.29 1.11
CA LEU A 219 6.60 -2.28 1.77
C LEU A 219 7.54 -1.18 2.29
N SER A 220 7.28 0.05 1.92
CA SER A 220 7.90 1.24 2.52
C SER A 220 6.81 2.19 2.95
N MET A 221 7.02 2.84 4.10
CA MET A 221 6.12 3.84 4.64
C MET A 221 6.95 4.89 5.37
N SER A 222 6.55 6.15 5.26
CA SER A 222 7.10 7.21 6.10
C SER A 222 6.05 8.27 6.41
N GLY A 223 6.30 9.07 7.44
CA GLY A 223 5.45 10.22 7.81
C GLY A 223 5.97 10.92 9.05
N SER A 224 5.30 12.00 9.45
CA SER A 224 5.67 12.82 10.59
C SER A 224 4.63 12.72 11.71
N GLY A 225 5.07 12.45 12.93
CA GLY A 225 4.18 12.33 14.08
C GLY A 225 3.64 13.68 14.55
N VAL A 226 2.34 13.74 14.85
CA VAL A 226 1.68 14.95 15.38
C VAL A 226 1.30 14.76 16.85
N GLY A 227 1.94 15.51 17.73
CA GLY A 227 1.63 15.52 19.17
C GLY A 227 2.86 15.37 20.06
N ALA A 228 2.68 15.58 21.36
CA ALA A 228 3.76 15.45 22.33
C ALA A 228 4.20 13.98 22.48
N GLY A 229 5.51 13.73 22.42
CA GLY A 229 6.12 12.40 22.61
C GLY A 229 6.16 11.51 21.35
N LEU A 230 5.74 12.02 20.20
CA LEU A 230 5.91 11.36 18.90
C LEU A 230 7.18 11.83 18.20
N PRO A 231 7.82 10.98 17.38
CA PRO A 231 9.00 11.37 16.62
C PRO A 231 8.63 12.35 15.49
N ALA A 232 9.57 13.23 15.14
CA ALA A 232 9.40 14.19 14.05
C ALA A 232 9.30 13.51 12.68
N GLY A 233 9.88 12.31 12.56
CA GLY A 233 9.75 11.45 11.40
C GLY A 233 9.77 9.99 11.81
N LEU A 234 8.98 9.18 11.11
CA LEU A 234 8.97 7.73 11.20
C LEU A 234 9.08 7.19 9.79
N ALA A 235 9.92 6.16 9.61
CA ALA A 235 9.98 5.39 8.38
C ALA A 235 10.05 3.90 8.71
N LEU A 236 9.33 3.10 7.94
CA LEU A 236 9.30 1.65 8.00
C LEU A 236 9.57 1.12 6.59
N ASP A 237 10.55 0.26 6.47
CA ASP A 237 10.85 -0.47 5.24
C ASP A 237 10.83 -1.97 5.55
N ILE A 238 10.16 -2.76 4.73
CA ILE A 238 10.07 -4.21 4.80
C ILE A 238 10.28 -4.73 3.39
N ASP A 239 11.27 -5.59 3.22
CA ASP A 239 11.54 -6.35 2.00
C ASP A 239 11.43 -7.83 2.35
N THR A 240 10.75 -8.59 1.52
CA THR A 240 10.72 -10.05 1.64
C THR A 240 11.34 -10.68 0.40
N SER A 241 12.12 -11.73 0.63
CA SER A 241 12.91 -12.40 -0.40
C SER A 241 12.81 -13.92 -0.26
N ASP A 242 13.39 -14.64 -1.23
CA ASP A 242 13.35 -16.09 -1.30
C ASP A 242 11.91 -16.64 -1.21
N LEU A 243 11.02 -16.16 -2.09
CA LEU A 243 9.60 -16.50 -2.12
C LEU A 243 8.90 -16.18 -0.79
N GLY A 244 9.21 -15.03 -0.19
CA GLY A 244 8.68 -14.60 1.11
C GLY A 244 9.20 -15.37 2.33
N SER A 245 10.21 -16.23 2.17
CA SER A 245 10.73 -17.04 3.28
C SER A 245 11.70 -16.29 4.19
N ARG A 246 12.24 -15.16 3.69
CA ARG A 246 13.11 -14.23 4.40
C ARG A 246 12.51 -12.83 4.39
N MET A 247 12.84 -12.05 5.42
CA MET A 247 12.40 -10.68 5.57
C MET A 247 13.49 -9.82 6.17
N GLN A 248 13.75 -8.70 5.52
CA GLN A 248 14.51 -7.61 6.07
C GLN A 248 13.56 -6.47 6.42
N ALA A 249 13.52 -6.06 7.69
CA ALA A 249 12.72 -4.93 8.14
C ALA A 249 13.62 -3.86 8.74
N SER A 250 13.33 -2.59 8.49
CA SER A 250 14.02 -1.43 9.04
C SER A 250 12.98 -0.44 9.57
N LEU A 251 13.09 -0.09 10.84
CA LEU A 251 12.32 0.98 11.46
C LEU A 251 13.25 2.12 11.81
N ALA A 252 13.04 3.29 11.23
CA ALA A 252 13.76 4.51 11.53
C ALA A 252 12.83 5.54 12.19
N VAL A 253 13.32 6.18 13.24
CA VAL A 253 12.66 7.30 13.91
C VAL A 253 13.63 8.46 14.03
N ALA A 254 13.17 9.65 13.65
CA ALA A 254 13.96 10.87 13.61
C ALA A 254 13.65 11.77 14.79
N GLN A 255 14.70 12.37 15.35
CA GLN A 255 14.64 13.34 16.45
C GLN A 255 13.80 12.87 17.66
N TRP A 256 13.82 11.58 17.97
CA TRP A 256 13.04 11.06 19.09
C TRP A 256 13.79 11.26 20.41
N SER A 257 13.04 11.59 21.48
CA SER A 257 13.59 11.75 22.82
C SER A 257 14.08 10.41 23.35
N LEU A 258 15.39 10.30 23.60
CA LEU A 258 15.97 9.09 24.21
C LEU A 258 15.38 8.81 25.60
N ALA A 259 14.99 9.86 26.35
CA ALA A 259 14.29 9.71 27.62
C ALA A 259 12.90 9.09 27.45
N ASP A 260 12.14 9.51 26.43
CA ASP A 260 10.78 8.98 26.18
C ASP A 260 10.85 7.51 25.73
N LEU A 261 11.84 7.17 24.90
CA LEU A 261 12.09 5.78 24.49
C LEU A 261 12.50 4.92 25.68
N ALA A 262 13.43 5.38 26.51
CA ALA A 262 13.88 4.65 27.69
C ALA A 262 12.72 4.41 28.67
N ALA A 263 11.88 5.42 28.92
CA ALA A 263 10.71 5.29 29.77
C ALA A 263 9.73 4.22 29.24
N ARG A 264 9.50 4.17 27.92
CA ARG A 264 8.67 3.14 27.27
C ARG A 264 9.25 1.73 27.36
N LEU A 265 10.58 1.62 27.46
CA LEU A 265 11.28 0.35 27.68
C LEU A 265 11.45 0.03 29.18
N GLY A 266 10.73 0.72 30.07
CA GLY A 266 10.76 0.48 31.51
C GLY A 266 12.06 0.94 32.19
N THR A 267 12.79 1.87 31.57
CA THR A 267 14.07 2.39 32.06
C THR A 267 13.96 3.89 32.38
N ASP A 268 14.11 4.26 33.64
CA ASP A 268 14.18 5.67 34.04
C ASP A 268 15.52 6.28 33.60
N SER A 269 15.48 7.40 32.86
CA SER A 269 16.70 8.07 32.40
C SER A 269 16.58 9.60 32.42
N GLU A 270 16.62 10.19 33.64
CA GLU A 270 16.71 11.65 33.82
C GLU A 270 17.87 12.29 33.02
N PHE A 271 18.95 11.53 32.79
CA PHE A 271 20.15 12.00 32.07
C PHE A 271 20.00 12.08 30.55
N LEU A 272 18.93 11.53 29.96
CA LEU A 272 18.69 11.50 28.51
C LEU A 272 17.62 12.51 28.07
N SER A 273 17.10 13.32 29.00
CA SER A 273 16.07 14.31 28.74
C SER A 273 16.56 15.39 27.78
N GLY A 274 15.82 15.62 26.69
CA GLY A 274 16.08 16.70 25.74
C GLY A 274 17.18 16.42 24.70
N VAL A 275 17.66 15.18 24.61
CA VAL A 275 18.61 14.77 23.56
C VAL A 275 17.82 14.09 22.42
N PRO A 276 17.60 14.77 21.28
CA PRO A 276 17.01 14.14 20.11
C PRO A 276 18.00 13.18 19.49
N ALA A 277 17.54 11.98 19.16
CA ALA A 277 18.33 10.97 18.46
C ALA A 277 17.58 10.42 17.26
N ASP A 278 18.35 10.15 16.21
CA ASP A 278 17.92 9.37 15.07
C ASP A 278 18.25 7.91 15.36
N ILE A 279 17.23 7.06 15.39
CA ILE A 279 17.35 5.66 15.77
C ILE A 279 16.85 4.81 14.62
N THR A 280 17.66 3.85 14.21
CA THR A 280 17.31 2.84 13.21
C THR A 280 17.47 1.47 13.81
N VAL A 281 16.43 0.64 13.70
CA VAL A 281 16.43 -0.76 14.09
C VAL A 281 16.18 -1.62 12.86
N GLU A 282 17.14 -2.46 12.52
CA GLU A 282 17.06 -3.39 11.39
C GLU A 282 16.94 -4.82 11.91
N PHE A 283 16.05 -5.60 11.30
CA PHE A 283 15.80 -7.01 11.59
C PHE A 283 16.02 -7.83 10.32
N ASP A 284 16.73 -8.96 10.46
CA ASP A 284 16.81 -10.00 9.45
C ASP A 284 16.16 -11.25 10.04
N THR A 285 15.11 -11.74 9.41
CA THR A 285 14.28 -12.85 9.90
C THR A 285 14.07 -13.87 8.79
N SER A 286 14.08 -15.15 9.14
CA SER A 286 13.61 -16.22 8.27
C SER A 286 12.52 -17.04 8.91
N SER A 287 11.64 -17.59 8.07
CA SER A 287 10.58 -18.52 8.50
C SER A 287 11.14 -19.77 9.22
N ALA A 288 12.37 -20.19 8.90
CA ALA A 288 12.98 -21.40 9.46
C ALA A 288 13.75 -21.17 10.76
N ALA A 289 14.48 -20.05 10.89
CA ALA A 289 15.38 -19.78 12.01
C ALA A 289 14.89 -18.68 12.96
N GLY A 290 13.82 -17.96 12.62
CA GLY A 290 13.39 -16.78 13.36
C GLY A 290 14.27 -15.58 13.06
N VAL A 291 14.43 -14.69 14.04
CA VAL A 291 15.29 -13.51 13.94
C VAL A 291 16.75 -13.93 13.97
N GLU A 292 17.44 -13.73 12.86
CA GLU A 292 18.85 -14.10 12.68
C GLU A 292 19.79 -12.97 13.08
N LYS A 293 19.37 -11.71 12.87
CA LYS A 293 20.18 -10.53 13.14
C LYS A 293 19.32 -9.33 13.53
N ILE A 294 19.80 -8.58 14.52
CA ILE A 294 19.27 -7.27 14.89
C ILE A 294 20.42 -6.27 14.86
N VAL A 295 20.22 -5.14 14.20
CA VAL A 295 21.16 -4.02 14.21
C VAL A 295 20.44 -2.78 14.72
N VAL A 296 20.96 -2.19 15.79
CA VAL A 296 20.48 -0.89 16.30
C VAL A 296 21.56 0.14 16.03
N LYS A 297 21.18 1.20 15.32
CA LYS A 297 22.01 2.39 15.09
C LYS A 297 21.32 3.57 15.78
N ALA A 298 22.07 4.31 16.57
CA ALA A 298 21.59 5.55 17.18
C ALA A 298 22.62 6.63 16.95
N ASN A 299 22.21 7.71 16.28
CA ASN A 299 23.02 8.89 16.07
C ASN A 299 22.36 10.05 16.80
N LEU A 300 23.16 10.85 17.51
CA LEU A 300 22.67 12.10 18.07
C LEU A 300 22.36 13.03 16.90
N ALA A 301 21.15 13.59 16.86
CA ALA A 301 20.81 14.57 15.84
C ALA A 301 21.74 15.77 16.01
N GLU A 302 22.54 16.09 14.99
CA GLU A 302 23.36 17.31 15.02
C GLU A 302 22.42 18.52 15.10
N GLY A 303 22.60 19.33 16.14
CA GLY A 303 21.82 20.55 16.38
C GLY A 303 22.21 21.72 15.49
#